data_AF-A0A945IRY5-F1
#
_entry.id   AF-A0A945IRY5-F1
#
_cell.length_a   1.000
_cell.length_b   1.000
_cell.length_c   1.000
_cell.angle_alpha   90.00
_cell.angle_beta   90.00
_cell.angle_gamma   90.00
#
_symmetry.space_group_name_H-M   'P 1'
#
loop_
_entity.id
_entity.type
_entity.pdbx_description
1 polymer ?
#
loop_
_entity_poly.entity_id
_entity_poly.type
_entity_poly.pdbx_seq_one_letter_code
_entity_poly.pdbx_strand_id
1 'polypeptide(L)'
;MTTESMQEHWQQLVTVALLGTDRRDPPNPPGPLADLVADTARSSPSERMLAQVAACTAVRRAGVVPGPVLDEIVVPDTDARPMCVPAAVERWHHITASWPVLEDEWMLTLIGNGWRIAPELLPAMLLRHRSDPVRRTRVMVGAGDAGRWLVGHLADLEPRHSAVSVTPEALSELPELPIAPELAEMLDWPGAEAGAVLAQSIEAGSLGQSHKPMLVNLIARVRPDALRVLADALNSVDPMATGHGLA
;
A
#
# COMPACT_ATOMS: atom_id res chain seq x y z
N MET A 1 3.11 59.10 3.53
CA MET A 1 1.94 58.24 3.26
C MET A 1 2.47 56.87 2.93
N THR A 2 2.38 55.95 3.88
CA THR A 2 2.78 54.55 3.74
C THR A 2 1.70 53.82 2.95
N THR A 3 2.08 53.18 1.84
CA THR A 3 1.20 52.29 1.07
C THR A 3 0.94 51.05 1.90
N GLU A 4 -0.19 51.01 2.60
CA GLU A 4 -0.60 49.85 3.38
C GLU A 4 -0.83 48.65 2.46
N SER A 5 -0.25 47.50 2.80
CA SER A 5 -0.39 46.28 2.02
C SER A 5 -1.80 45.70 2.18
N MET A 6 -2.29 45.00 1.16
CA MET A 6 -3.58 44.30 1.20
C MET A 6 -3.68 43.29 2.36
N GLN A 7 -2.54 42.75 2.81
CA GLN A 7 -2.46 41.83 3.94
C GLN A 7 -2.67 42.55 5.28
N GLU A 8 -2.07 43.72 5.47
CA GLU A 8 -2.25 44.55 6.68
C GLU A 8 -3.69 45.04 6.78
N HIS A 9 -4.26 45.53 5.67
CA HIS A 9 -5.65 45.97 5.62
C HIS A 9 -6.63 44.82 5.95
N TRP A 10 -6.38 43.61 5.43
CA TRP A 10 -7.16 42.42 5.79
C TRP A 10 -7.11 42.09 7.29
N GLN A 11 -5.94 42.17 7.92
CA GLN A 11 -5.80 41.92 9.35
C GLN A 11 -6.58 42.94 10.20
N GLN A 12 -6.61 44.20 9.76
CA GLN A 12 -7.43 45.23 10.42
C GLN A 12 -8.92 44.98 10.28
N LEU A 13 -9.39 44.58 9.08
CA LEU A 13 -10.78 44.17 8.88
C LEU A 13 -11.17 42.99 9.80
N VAL A 14 -10.34 41.95 9.89
CA VAL A 14 -10.59 40.84 10.81
C VAL A 14 -10.64 41.31 12.27
N THR A 15 -9.75 42.22 12.66
CA THR A 15 -9.73 42.79 14.01
C THR A 15 -11.00 43.55 14.34
N VAL A 16 -11.50 44.38 13.41
CA VAL A 16 -12.78 45.09 13.56
C VAL A 16 -13.95 44.12 13.62
N ALA A 17 -13.91 43.01 12.87
CA ALA A 17 -15.00 42.03 12.83
C ALA A 17 -15.15 41.34 14.19
N LEU A 18 -14.02 41.04 14.84
CA LEU A 18 -13.99 40.42 16.16
C LEU A 18 -14.42 41.38 17.27
N LEU A 19 -14.16 42.69 17.13
CA LEU A 19 -14.53 43.70 18.11
C LEU A 19 -15.97 44.22 17.93
N GLY A 20 -16.51 44.13 16.71
CA GLY A 20 -17.80 44.69 16.31
C GLY A 20 -17.67 46.13 15.80
N THR A 21 -18.41 46.43 14.74
CA THR A 21 -18.42 47.75 14.09
C THR A 21 -19.03 48.86 14.96
N ASP A 22 -19.83 48.50 15.96
CA ASP A 22 -20.36 49.44 16.96
C ASP A 22 -19.28 49.93 17.94
N ARG A 23 -18.23 49.13 18.15
CA ARG A 23 -17.12 49.45 19.08
C ARG A 23 -15.91 50.03 18.37
N ARG A 24 -15.75 49.75 17.08
CA ARG A 24 -14.63 50.23 16.28
C ARG A 24 -15.07 50.40 14.82
N ASP A 25 -14.88 51.59 14.29
CA ASP A 25 -15.12 51.83 12.87
C ASP A 25 -14.20 50.98 11.99
N PRO A 26 -14.68 50.55 10.80
CA PRO A 26 -13.85 49.90 9.80
C PRO A 26 -12.65 50.79 9.41
N PRO A 27 -11.48 50.19 9.14
CA PRO A 27 -10.34 50.95 8.65
C PRO A 27 -10.66 51.66 7.33
N ASN A 28 -9.88 52.69 7.01
CA ASN A 28 -9.96 53.32 5.71
C ASN A 28 -9.35 52.37 4.67
N PRO A 29 -10.08 52.00 3.60
CA PRO A 29 -9.55 51.15 2.54
C PRO A 29 -8.39 51.82 1.80
N PRO A 30 -7.33 51.09 1.42
CA PRO A 30 -6.22 51.64 0.66
C PRO A 30 -6.51 51.70 -0.85
N GLY A 31 -6.06 52.79 -1.50
CA GLY A 31 -5.98 52.87 -2.97
C GLY A 31 -7.31 52.61 -3.70
N PRO A 32 -7.32 51.89 -4.84
CA PRO A 32 -8.53 51.63 -5.64
C PRO A 32 -9.65 50.89 -4.89
N LEU A 33 -9.34 50.25 -3.76
CA LEU A 33 -10.35 49.65 -2.89
C LEU A 33 -11.23 50.73 -2.26
N ALA A 34 -10.69 51.92 -2.00
CA ALA A 34 -11.43 53.04 -1.44
C ALA A 34 -12.48 53.57 -2.39
N ASP A 35 -12.12 53.71 -3.67
CA ASP A 35 -13.04 54.16 -4.71
C ASP A 35 -14.18 53.16 -4.87
N LEU A 36 -13.86 51.86 -4.95
CA LEU A 36 -14.85 50.78 -5.05
C LEU A 36 -15.82 50.76 -3.86
N VAL A 37 -15.33 51.02 -2.64
CA VAL A 37 -16.18 51.03 -1.43
C VAL A 37 -17.01 52.31 -1.37
N ALA A 38 -16.44 53.46 -1.75
CA ALA A 38 -17.15 54.74 -1.80
C ALA A 38 -18.35 54.69 -2.78
N ASP A 39 -18.17 54.03 -3.93
CA ASP A 39 -19.20 53.88 -4.97
C ASP A 39 -20.41 53.03 -4.52
N THR A 40 -20.29 52.26 -3.43
CA THR A 40 -21.39 51.44 -2.92
C THR A 40 -22.45 52.23 -2.12
N ALA A 41 -22.25 53.54 -1.90
CA ALA A 41 -23.16 54.45 -1.18
C ALA A 41 -23.66 53.93 0.18
N ARG A 42 -22.83 53.15 0.87
CA ARG A 42 -23.17 52.52 2.17
C ARG A 42 -22.98 53.50 3.32
N SER A 43 -24.04 53.71 4.09
CA SER A 43 -24.06 54.74 5.14
C SER A 43 -23.64 54.20 6.51
N SER A 44 -23.88 52.91 6.80
CA SER A 44 -23.53 52.32 8.09
C SER A 44 -22.10 51.75 8.13
N PRO A 45 -21.43 51.78 9.31
CA PRO A 45 -20.13 51.13 9.49
C PRO A 45 -20.12 49.65 9.08
N SER A 46 -21.17 48.90 9.41
CA SER A 46 -21.31 47.47 9.08
C SER A 46 -21.38 47.21 7.58
N GLU A 47 -22.09 48.04 6.82
CA GLU A 47 -22.18 47.88 5.37
C GLU A 47 -20.87 48.26 4.66
N ARG A 48 -20.18 49.32 5.10
CA ARG A 48 -18.85 49.66 4.59
C ARG A 48 -17.85 48.54 4.85
N MET A 49 -17.95 47.90 6.01
CA MET A 49 -17.12 46.76 6.35
C MET A 49 -17.34 45.57 5.42
N LEU A 50 -18.60 45.21 5.16
CA LEU A 50 -18.94 44.11 4.26
C LEU A 50 -18.48 44.39 2.83
N ALA A 51 -18.60 45.63 2.35
CA ALA A 51 -18.08 46.06 1.05
C ALA A 51 -16.56 45.89 0.96
N GLN A 52 -15.82 46.32 2.00
CA GLN A 52 -14.36 46.15 2.08
C GLN A 52 -13.96 44.67 2.10
N VAL A 53 -14.63 43.83 2.89
CA VAL A 53 -14.35 42.39 2.97
C VAL A 53 -14.61 41.70 1.63
N ALA A 54 -15.73 42.02 0.96
CA ALA A 54 -16.07 41.45 -0.34
C ALA A 54 -15.01 41.81 -1.39
N ALA A 55 -14.61 43.08 -1.44
CA ALA A 55 -13.63 43.56 -2.40
C ALA A 55 -12.22 43.04 -2.10
N CYS A 56 -11.77 43.00 -0.84
CA CYS A 56 -10.52 42.34 -0.46
C CYS A 56 -10.50 40.86 -0.84
N THR A 57 -11.63 40.16 -0.64
CA THR A 57 -11.74 38.74 -1.00
C THR A 57 -11.66 38.54 -2.51
N ALA A 58 -12.31 39.41 -3.29
CA ALA A 58 -12.24 39.38 -4.75
C ALA A 58 -10.79 39.62 -5.23
N VAL A 59 -10.10 40.64 -4.71
CA VAL A 59 -8.70 40.92 -5.04
C VAL A 59 -7.78 39.75 -4.67
N ARG A 60 -7.96 39.15 -3.49
CA ARG A 60 -7.15 38.01 -3.05
C ARG A 60 -7.35 36.77 -3.93
N ARG A 61 -8.58 36.51 -4.39
CA ARG A 61 -8.88 35.41 -5.32
C ARG A 61 -8.34 35.69 -6.72
N ALA A 62 -8.49 36.93 -7.21
CA ALA A 62 -7.99 37.36 -8.50
C ALA A 62 -6.45 37.43 -8.56
N GLY A 63 -5.80 37.63 -7.41
CA GLY A 63 -4.34 37.61 -7.26
C GLY A 63 -3.74 36.22 -7.07
N VAL A 64 -4.54 35.14 -7.09
CA VAL A 64 -4.00 33.78 -7.09
C VAL A 64 -3.40 33.50 -8.47
N VAL A 65 -2.08 33.61 -8.55
CA VAL A 65 -1.30 33.18 -9.71
C VAL A 65 -1.05 31.67 -9.58
N PRO A 66 -1.05 30.90 -10.68
CA PRO A 66 -0.56 29.53 -10.65
C PRO A 66 0.80 29.47 -9.93
N GLY A 67 1.00 28.42 -9.14
CA GLY A 67 2.31 28.13 -8.59
C GLY A 67 3.36 27.99 -9.70
N PRO A 68 4.66 27.96 -9.34
CA PRO A 68 5.70 27.66 -10.33
C PRO A 68 5.37 26.35 -11.05
N VAL A 69 5.70 26.30 -12.33
CA VAL A 69 5.63 25.05 -13.11
C VAL A 69 6.47 24.01 -12.37
N LEU A 70 5.85 22.88 -12.02
CA LEU A 70 6.57 21.77 -11.43
C LEU A 70 7.39 21.10 -12.53
N ASP A 71 8.57 20.60 -12.16
CA ASP A 71 9.36 19.79 -13.07
C ASP A 71 8.55 18.57 -13.53
N GLU A 72 8.69 18.22 -14.81
CA GLU A 72 8.04 17.03 -15.36
C GLU A 72 8.58 15.79 -14.65
N ILE A 73 7.68 14.92 -14.20
CA ILE A 73 8.06 13.66 -13.59
C ILE A 73 8.64 12.78 -14.70
N VAL A 74 9.92 12.44 -14.58
CA VAL A 74 10.58 11.49 -15.48
C VAL A 74 9.77 10.20 -15.50
N VAL A 75 9.53 9.59 -16.66
CA VAL A 75 8.81 8.31 -16.78
C VAL A 75 9.81 7.15 -16.66
N PRO A 76 9.46 6.01 -16.02
CA PRO A 76 10.33 4.84 -16.02
C PRO A 76 10.60 4.32 -17.43
N ASP A 77 11.77 3.70 -17.63
CA ASP A 77 12.08 2.99 -18.86
C ASP A 77 11.05 1.89 -19.15
N THR A 78 10.84 1.63 -20.45
CA THR A 78 9.85 0.63 -20.89
C THR A 78 10.38 -0.78 -20.67
N ASP A 79 9.62 -1.58 -19.92
CA ASP A 79 9.88 -3.00 -19.76
C ASP A 79 8.99 -3.82 -20.71
N ALA A 80 9.64 -4.58 -21.62
CA ALA A 80 8.97 -5.35 -22.67
C ALA A 80 8.23 -6.59 -22.17
N ARG A 81 8.48 -7.03 -20.93
CA ARG A 81 7.80 -8.19 -20.34
C ARG A 81 6.28 -7.95 -20.25
N PRO A 82 5.44 -8.99 -20.42
CA PRO A 82 4.00 -8.84 -20.17
C PRO A 82 3.74 -8.59 -18.69
N MET A 83 2.76 -7.74 -18.39
CA MET A 83 2.24 -7.59 -17.03
C MET A 83 1.48 -8.86 -16.63
N CYS A 84 1.52 -9.21 -15.34
CA CYS A 84 0.72 -10.33 -14.84
C CYS A 84 -0.79 -10.06 -15.04
N VAL A 85 -1.54 -11.15 -15.22
CA VAL A 85 -2.99 -11.08 -15.48
C VAL A 85 -3.76 -10.66 -14.21
N PRO A 86 -4.97 -10.09 -14.32
CA PRO A 86 -5.78 -9.69 -13.15
C PRO A 86 -6.01 -10.80 -12.13
N ALA A 87 -6.19 -12.05 -12.59
CA ALA A 87 -6.33 -13.20 -11.69
C ALA A 87 -5.09 -13.43 -10.80
N ALA A 88 -3.89 -13.06 -11.27
CA ALA A 88 -2.68 -13.13 -10.46
C ALA A 88 -2.67 -12.04 -9.37
N VAL A 89 -3.19 -10.85 -9.68
CA VAL A 89 -3.35 -9.73 -8.73
C VAL A 89 -4.32 -10.11 -7.61
N GLU A 90 -5.50 -10.62 -7.97
CA GLU A 90 -6.49 -11.13 -7.01
C GLU A 90 -5.91 -12.25 -6.15
N ARG A 91 -5.15 -13.17 -6.77
CA ARG A 91 -4.49 -14.25 -6.06
C ARG A 91 -3.48 -13.73 -5.04
N TRP A 92 -2.68 -12.71 -5.36
CA TRP A 92 -1.74 -12.11 -4.41
C TRP A 92 -2.45 -11.49 -3.20
N HIS A 93 -3.58 -10.78 -3.42
CA HIS A 93 -4.39 -10.26 -2.33
C HIS A 93 -4.93 -11.38 -1.43
N HIS A 94 -5.42 -12.47 -2.01
CA HIS A 94 -5.89 -13.62 -1.24
C HIS A 94 -4.75 -14.30 -0.46
N ILE A 95 -3.60 -14.52 -1.10
CA ILE A 95 -2.42 -15.13 -0.48
C ILE A 95 -1.95 -14.28 0.71
N THR A 96 -1.80 -12.97 0.54
CA THR A 96 -1.29 -12.12 1.62
C THR A 96 -2.26 -11.97 2.79
N ALA A 97 -3.57 -12.13 2.56
CA ALA A 97 -4.59 -12.10 3.59
C ALA A 97 -4.80 -13.44 4.31
N SER A 98 -4.73 -14.56 3.59
CA SER A 98 -5.16 -15.88 4.09
C SER A 98 -4.05 -16.92 4.13
N TRP A 99 -3.09 -16.87 3.21
CA TRP A 99 -2.07 -17.92 3.02
C TRP A 99 -0.67 -17.33 2.77
N PRO A 100 -0.13 -16.50 3.69
CA PRO A 100 1.09 -15.73 3.43
C PRO A 100 2.34 -16.60 3.18
N VAL A 101 2.30 -17.88 3.56
CA VAL A 101 3.34 -18.87 3.26
C VAL A 101 3.54 -19.11 1.75
N LEU A 102 2.51 -18.87 0.93
CA LEU A 102 2.53 -19.07 -0.52
C LEU A 102 3.01 -17.83 -1.30
N GLU A 103 3.33 -16.73 -0.61
CA GLU A 103 3.72 -15.47 -1.26
C GLU A 103 5.01 -15.62 -2.09
N ASP A 104 5.99 -16.38 -1.56
CA ASP A 104 7.23 -16.64 -2.28
C ASP A 104 7.01 -17.50 -3.52
N GLU A 105 6.15 -18.52 -3.45
CA GLU A 105 5.82 -19.37 -4.60
C GLU A 105 5.12 -18.56 -5.71
N TRP A 106 4.17 -17.69 -5.34
CA TRP A 106 3.54 -16.79 -6.29
C TRP A 106 4.57 -15.86 -6.97
N MET A 107 5.48 -15.27 -6.18
CA MET A 107 6.50 -14.36 -6.69
C MET A 107 7.49 -15.07 -7.62
N LEU A 108 7.99 -16.24 -7.22
CA LEU A 108 8.92 -17.02 -8.02
C LEU A 108 8.27 -17.55 -9.30
N THR A 109 7.00 -17.94 -9.24
CA THR A 109 6.23 -18.34 -10.43
C THR A 109 6.12 -17.18 -11.41
N LEU A 110 5.81 -15.97 -10.94
CA LEU A 110 5.73 -14.77 -11.77
C LEU A 110 7.07 -14.45 -12.43
N ILE A 111 8.17 -14.44 -11.66
CA ILE A 111 9.52 -14.15 -12.17
C ILE A 111 9.96 -15.24 -13.16
N GLY A 112 9.78 -16.52 -12.82
CA GLY A 112 10.19 -17.65 -13.64
C GLY A 112 9.47 -17.72 -14.99
N ASN A 113 8.22 -17.23 -15.06
CA ASN A 113 7.47 -17.10 -16.30
C ASN A 113 7.73 -15.78 -17.06
N GLY A 114 8.65 -14.93 -16.57
CA GLY A 114 9.03 -13.68 -17.22
C GLY A 114 7.94 -12.61 -17.20
N TRP A 115 7.01 -12.67 -16.23
CA TRP A 115 5.96 -11.67 -16.08
C TRP A 115 6.44 -10.48 -15.24
N ARG A 116 5.74 -9.36 -15.36
CA ARG A 116 5.93 -8.19 -14.48
C ARG A 116 4.84 -8.13 -13.43
N ILE A 117 5.21 -7.60 -12.28
CA ILE A 117 4.24 -7.23 -11.26
C ILE A 117 3.36 -6.10 -11.79
N ALA A 118 2.05 -6.20 -11.55
CA ALA A 118 1.11 -5.14 -11.88
C ALA A 118 1.43 -3.86 -11.06
N PRO A 119 1.47 -2.66 -11.67
CA PRO A 119 1.88 -1.42 -10.98
C PRO A 119 1.13 -1.12 -9.68
N GLU A 120 -0.14 -1.48 -9.60
CA GLU A 120 -1.00 -1.31 -8.43
C GLU A 120 -0.53 -2.12 -7.19
N LEU A 121 0.24 -3.19 -7.40
CA LEU A 121 0.78 -4.00 -6.31
C LEU A 121 2.11 -3.45 -5.77
N LEU A 122 2.85 -2.67 -6.57
CA LEU A 122 4.23 -2.29 -6.26
C LEU A 122 4.38 -1.55 -4.93
N PRO A 123 3.60 -0.50 -4.61
CA PRO A 123 3.74 0.18 -3.33
C PRO A 123 3.50 -0.75 -2.13
N ALA A 124 2.46 -1.59 -2.21
CA ALA A 124 2.11 -2.51 -1.14
C ALA A 124 3.19 -3.59 -0.93
N MET A 125 3.71 -4.18 -2.01
CA MET A 125 4.76 -5.19 -1.96
C MET A 125 6.09 -4.61 -1.44
N LEU A 126 6.49 -3.41 -1.90
CA LEU A 126 7.72 -2.74 -1.45
C LEU A 126 7.66 -2.39 0.03
N LEU A 127 6.52 -1.89 0.52
CA LEU A 127 6.31 -1.58 1.94
C LEU A 127 6.30 -2.83 2.81
N ARG A 128 5.63 -3.90 2.36
CA ARG A 128 5.53 -5.16 3.09
C ARG A 128 6.89 -5.81 3.29
N HIS A 129 7.73 -5.80 2.27
CA HIS A 129 9.03 -6.49 2.27
C HIS A 129 10.22 -5.59 2.58
N ARG A 130 10.01 -4.35 3.04
CA ARG A 130 11.09 -3.40 3.33
C ARG A 130 12.16 -3.90 4.32
N SER A 131 11.83 -4.88 5.16
CA SER A 131 12.74 -5.47 6.15
C SER A 131 13.39 -6.78 5.69
N ASP A 132 12.89 -7.40 4.61
CA ASP A 132 13.34 -8.70 4.10
C ASP A 132 14.11 -8.48 2.78
N PRO A 133 15.45 -8.56 2.79
CA PRO A 133 16.27 -8.29 1.62
C PRO A 133 15.97 -9.22 0.45
N VAL A 134 15.70 -10.50 0.70
CA VAL A 134 15.45 -11.50 -0.34
C VAL A 134 14.13 -11.21 -1.02
N ARG A 135 13.05 -11.11 -0.25
CA ARG A 135 11.71 -10.83 -0.80
C ARG A 135 11.65 -9.47 -1.46
N ARG A 136 12.29 -8.46 -0.88
CA ARG A 136 12.38 -7.14 -1.52
C ARG A 136 13.11 -7.22 -2.85
N THR A 137 14.22 -7.93 -2.93
CA THR A 137 14.98 -8.06 -4.18
C THR A 137 14.13 -8.78 -5.24
N ARG A 138 13.36 -9.80 -4.86
CA ARG A 138 12.39 -10.44 -5.78
C ARG A 138 11.34 -9.45 -6.29
N VAL A 139 10.80 -8.58 -5.42
CA VAL A 139 9.88 -7.51 -5.85
C VAL A 139 10.57 -6.59 -6.85
N MET A 140 11.81 -6.16 -6.59
CA MET A 140 12.56 -5.30 -7.52
C MET A 140 12.81 -5.97 -8.88
N VAL A 141 13.12 -7.27 -8.90
CA VAL A 141 13.27 -8.06 -10.14
C VAL A 141 11.95 -8.14 -10.91
N GLY A 142 10.84 -8.40 -10.22
CA GLY A 142 9.50 -8.46 -10.82
C GLY A 142 8.98 -7.10 -11.28
N ALA A 143 9.40 -6.01 -10.62
CA ALA A 143 9.01 -4.64 -10.94
C ALA A 143 9.80 -4.02 -12.10
N GLY A 144 11.08 -4.41 -12.26
CA GLY A 144 11.97 -3.84 -13.27
C GLY A 144 12.20 -2.33 -13.05
N ASP A 145 12.23 -1.57 -14.15
CA ASP A 145 12.49 -0.14 -14.12
C ASP A 145 11.44 0.68 -13.39
N ALA A 146 10.17 0.24 -13.44
CA ALA A 146 9.09 0.87 -12.68
C ALA A 146 9.35 0.83 -11.17
N GLY A 147 9.92 -0.26 -10.65
CA GLY A 147 10.27 -0.38 -9.23
C GLY A 147 11.41 0.57 -8.83
N ARG A 148 12.48 0.63 -9.66
CA ARG A 148 13.61 1.55 -9.42
C ARG A 148 13.17 3.00 -9.45
N TRP A 149 12.39 3.35 -10.45
CA TRP A 149 11.79 4.65 -10.60
C TRP A 149 10.93 5.03 -9.38
N LEU A 150 10.03 4.13 -8.97
CA LEU A 150 9.10 4.40 -7.87
C LEU A 150 9.84 4.62 -6.53
N VAL A 151 10.84 3.78 -6.22
CA VAL A 151 11.67 3.95 -5.01
C VAL A 151 12.49 5.24 -5.06
N GLY A 152 12.99 5.63 -6.24
CA GLY A 152 13.72 6.90 -6.40
C GLY A 152 12.88 8.15 -6.18
N HIS A 153 11.54 8.06 -6.34
CA HIS A 153 10.62 9.19 -6.13
C HIS A 153 9.98 9.21 -4.74
N LEU A 154 9.92 8.07 -4.04
CA LEU A 154 9.23 7.91 -2.77
C LEU A 154 10.14 7.28 -1.72
N ALA A 155 10.77 8.12 -0.89
CA ALA A 155 11.69 7.69 0.17
C ALA A 155 11.09 6.66 1.14
N ASP A 156 9.77 6.71 1.38
CA ASP A 156 9.07 5.75 2.24
C ASP A 156 9.12 4.30 1.73
N LEU A 157 9.45 4.10 0.44
CA LEU A 157 9.57 2.80 -0.20
C LEU A 157 10.98 2.23 -0.16
N GLU A 158 11.96 2.94 0.40
CA GLU A 158 13.34 2.47 0.55
C GLU A 158 13.46 1.21 1.43
N PRO A 159 14.49 0.37 1.23
CA PRO A 159 14.77 -0.74 2.14
C PRO A 159 15.10 -0.19 3.54
N ARG A 160 14.72 -0.93 4.59
CA ARG A 160 15.19 -0.62 5.96
C ARG A 160 16.67 -0.92 6.14
N HIS A 161 17.20 -1.91 5.41
CA HIS A 161 18.58 -2.36 5.50
C HIS A 161 19.21 -2.39 4.10
N SER A 162 19.99 -1.37 3.76
CA SER A 162 20.50 -1.17 2.40
C SER A 162 21.73 -2.01 2.04
N ALA A 163 22.29 -2.79 2.98
CA ALA A 163 23.62 -3.40 2.87
C ALA A 163 23.65 -4.94 2.94
N VAL A 164 22.56 -5.62 2.55
CA VAL A 164 22.53 -7.09 2.51
C VAL A 164 22.75 -7.57 1.09
N SER A 165 23.85 -8.30 0.87
CA SER A 165 24.09 -9.02 -0.37
C SER A 165 23.11 -10.20 -0.44
N VAL A 166 22.33 -10.27 -1.53
CA VAL A 166 21.42 -11.38 -1.81
C VAL A 166 22.01 -12.22 -2.93
N THR A 167 22.16 -13.52 -2.71
CA THR A 167 22.71 -14.42 -3.72
C THR A 167 21.69 -14.73 -4.81
N PRO A 168 22.11 -15.01 -6.06
CA PRO A 168 21.20 -15.43 -7.12
C PRO A 168 20.36 -16.66 -6.75
N GLU A 169 20.96 -17.62 -6.04
CA GLU A 169 20.28 -18.85 -5.59
C GLU A 169 19.14 -18.52 -4.63
N ALA A 170 19.37 -17.60 -3.69
CA ALA A 170 18.33 -17.11 -2.78
C ALA A 170 17.20 -16.38 -3.51
N LEU A 171 17.41 -15.88 -4.74
CA LEU A 171 16.35 -15.29 -5.55
C LEU A 171 15.52 -16.31 -6.31
N SER A 172 16.04 -17.52 -6.56
CA SER A 172 15.36 -18.57 -7.32
C SER A 172 14.75 -19.68 -6.45
N GLU A 173 15.18 -19.82 -5.19
CA GLU A 173 14.75 -20.91 -4.32
C GLU A 173 13.67 -20.49 -3.34
N LEU A 174 12.71 -21.37 -3.08
CA LEU A 174 11.74 -21.12 -2.02
C LEU A 174 12.44 -21.17 -0.64
N PRO A 175 12.13 -20.27 0.30
CA PRO A 175 12.75 -20.31 1.63
C PRO A 175 12.39 -21.61 2.35
N GLU A 176 13.26 -22.13 3.20
CA GLU A 176 12.89 -23.28 4.04
C GLU A 176 11.74 -22.90 4.99
N LEU A 177 10.79 -23.82 5.16
CA LEU A 177 9.70 -23.68 6.11
C LEU A 177 9.90 -24.64 7.27
N PRO A 178 9.60 -24.22 8.51
CA PRO A 178 9.70 -25.11 9.66
C PRO A 178 8.65 -26.22 9.53
N ILE A 179 9.12 -27.45 9.34
CA ILE A 179 8.34 -28.68 9.28
C ILE A 179 8.99 -29.67 10.25
N ALA A 180 8.19 -30.48 10.94
CA ALA A 180 8.72 -31.49 11.85
C ALA A 180 9.52 -32.51 11.02
N PRO A 181 10.67 -33.03 11.47
CA PRO A 181 11.44 -34.01 10.70
C PRO A 181 10.58 -35.18 10.20
N GLU A 182 9.67 -35.67 11.04
CA GLU A 182 8.78 -36.78 10.74
C GLU A 182 7.76 -36.43 9.64
N LEU A 183 7.33 -35.17 9.56
CA LEU A 183 6.44 -34.69 8.49
C LEU A 183 7.22 -34.35 7.22
N ALA A 184 8.47 -33.89 7.34
CA ALA A 184 9.32 -33.49 6.21
C ALA A 184 9.66 -34.70 5.33
N GLU A 185 9.74 -35.90 5.90
CA GLU A 185 9.88 -37.16 5.14
C GLU A 185 8.77 -37.33 4.09
N MET A 186 7.57 -36.79 4.35
CA MET A 186 6.39 -36.95 3.49
C MET A 186 6.39 -36.03 2.26
N LEU A 187 7.33 -35.09 2.14
CA LEU A 187 7.35 -34.10 1.05
C LEU A 187 7.43 -34.75 -0.35
N ASP A 188 8.20 -35.83 -0.44
CA ASP A 188 8.43 -36.56 -1.70
C ASP A 188 7.51 -37.77 -1.87
N TRP A 189 6.66 -38.07 -0.88
CA TRP A 189 5.79 -39.23 -0.92
C TRP A 189 4.71 -39.12 -2.01
N PRO A 190 4.15 -40.25 -2.48
CA PRO A 190 2.90 -40.23 -3.24
C PRO A 190 1.76 -39.63 -2.40
N GLY A 191 0.92 -38.79 -3.01
CA GLY A 191 -0.18 -38.13 -2.28
C GLY A 191 -1.16 -39.08 -1.59
N ALA A 192 -1.35 -40.29 -2.12
CA ALA A 192 -2.19 -41.32 -1.49
C ALA A 192 -1.59 -41.84 -0.18
N GLU A 193 -0.27 -42.05 -0.15
CA GLU A 193 0.44 -42.55 1.03
C GLU A 193 0.51 -41.48 2.11
N ALA A 194 0.90 -40.26 1.73
CA ALA A 194 0.90 -39.12 2.64
C ALA A 194 -0.49 -38.81 3.20
N GLY A 195 -1.53 -38.86 2.35
CA GLY A 195 -2.91 -38.63 2.73
C GLY A 195 -3.44 -39.66 3.71
N ALA A 196 -3.16 -40.95 3.47
CA ALA A 196 -3.57 -42.02 4.38
C ALA A 196 -2.93 -41.88 5.77
N VAL A 197 -1.64 -41.56 5.83
CA VAL A 197 -0.92 -41.39 7.11
C VAL A 197 -1.41 -40.15 7.86
N LEU A 198 -1.64 -39.02 7.16
CA LEU A 198 -2.18 -37.82 7.78
C LEU A 198 -3.61 -38.05 8.30
N ALA A 199 -4.49 -38.63 7.47
CA ALA A 199 -5.87 -38.91 7.86
C ALA A 199 -5.92 -39.82 9.10
N GLN A 200 -5.16 -40.92 9.09
CA GLN A 200 -5.07 -41.83 10.23
C GLN A 200 -4.54 -41.14 11.48
N SER A 201 -3.54 -40.26 11.35
CA SER A 201 -2.95 -39.53 12.47
C SER A 201 -3.91 -38.50 13.07
N ILE A 202 -4.73 -37.86 12.23
CA ILE A 202 -5.80 -36.95 12.65
C ILE A 202 -6.91 -37.74 13.37
N GLU A 203 -7.33 -38.89 12.82
CA GLU A 203 -8.34 -39.75 13.43
C GLU A 203 -7.90 -40.32 14.77
N ALA A 204 -6.65 -40.75 14.87
CA ALA A 204 -6.04 -41.25 16.10
C ALA A 204 -5.76 -40.13 17.14
N GLY A 205 -5.89 -38.86 16.76
CA GLY A 205 -5.57 -37.72 17.61
C GLY A 205 -4.08 -37.55 17.92
N SER A 206 -3.18 -38.18 17.16
CA SER A 206 -1.73 -37.97 17.28
C SER A 206 -1.32 -36.59 16.75
N LEU A 207 -2.10 -36.05 15.81
CA LEU A 207 -1.99 -34.66 15.36
C LEU A 207 -3.04 -33.79 16.06
N GLY A 208 -2.58 -32.88 16.92
CA GLY A 208 -3.38 -31.81 17.52
C GLY A 208 -3.19 -30.43 16.89
N GLN A 209 -3.96 -29.43 17.33
CA GLN A 209 -3.93 -28.05 16.81
C GLN A 209 -2.55 -27.38 16.83
N SER A 210 -1.65 -27.81 17.72
CA SER A 210 -0.25 -27.35 17.75
C SER A 210 0.53 -27.67 16.48
N HIS A 211 0.14 -28.72 15.74
CA HIS A 211 0.80 -29.13 14.50
C HIS A 211 0.28 -28.36 13.28
N LYS A 212 -0.81 -27.60 13.41
CA LYS A 212 -1.44 -26.88 12.30
C LYS A 212 -0.44 -26.03 11.49
N PRO A 213 0.46 -25.23 12.09
CA PRO A 213 1.43 -24.46 11.31
C PRO A 213 2.37 -25.35 10.48
N MET A 214 2.78 -26.50 11.01
CA MET A 214 3.68 -27.44 10.32
C MET A 214 2.95 -28.17 9.18
N LEU A 215 1.68 -28.53 9.39
CA LEU A 215 0.84 -29.12 8.35
C LEU A 215 0.57 -28.14 7.21
N VAL A 216 0.33 -26.87 7.52
CA VAL A 216 0.22 -25.81 6.49
C VAL A 216 1.52 -25.69 5.70
N ASN A 217 2.67 -25.71 6.38
CA ASN A 217 3.98 -25.66 5.71
C ASN A 217 4.25 -26.91 4.87
N LEU A 218 3.85 -28.09 5.34
CA LEU A 218 3.91 -29.35 4.58
C LEU A 218 3.08 -29.24 3.31
N ILE A 219 1.80 -28.87 3.40
CA ILE A 219 0.90 -28.73 2.26
C ILE A 219 1.42 -27.66 1.27
N ALA A 220 2.06 -26.60 1.76
CA ALA A 220 2.69 -25.59 0.91
C ALA A 220 3.95 -26.09 0.17
N ARG A 221 4.44 -27.31 0.46
CA ARG A 221 5.70 -27.85 -0.10
C ARG A 221 5.60 -29.24 -0.70
N VAL A 222 4.49 -29.95 -0.49
CA VAL A 222 4.22 -31.19 -1.22
C VAL A 222 4.12 -30.93 -2.71
N ARG A 223 4.44 -31.95 -3.49
CA ARG A 223 4.38 -31.88 -4.94
C ARG A 223 2.95 -31.54 -5.42
N PRO A 224 2.78 -30.70 -6.46
CA PRO A 224 1.46 -30.30 -6.92
C PRO A 224 0.53 -31.45 -7.36
N ASP A 225 1.10 -32.54 -7.86
CA ASP A 225 0.38 -33.76 -8.25
C ASP A 225 -0.22 -34.52 -7.04
N ALA A 226 0.35 -34.34 -5.85
CA ALA A 226 -0.13 -34.93 -4.61
C ALA A 226 -1.31 -34.16 -3.97
N LEU A 227 -1.44 -32.86 -4.23
CA LEU A 227 -2.38 -31.97 -3.54
C LEU A 227 -3.83 -32.43 -3.61
N ARG A 228 -4.29 -32.86 -4.79
CA ARG A 228 -5.69 -33.30 -4.97
C ARG A 228 -6.00 -34.55 -4.13
N VAL A 229 -5.10 -35.52 -4.16
CA VAL A 229 -5.27 -36.77 -3.41
C VAL A 229 -5.19 -36.53 -1.91
N LEU A 230 -4.30 -35.64 -1.47
CA LEU A 230 -4.21 -35.19 -0.09
C LEU A 230 -5.51 -34.53 0.37
N ALA A 231 -6.06 -33.60 -0.43
CA ALA A 231 -7.32 -32.95 -0.11
C ALA A 231 -8.48 -33.97 -0.02
N ASP A 232 -8.56 -34.92 -0.95
CA ASP A 232 -9.57 -35.99 -0.92
C ASP A 232 -9.46 -36.84 0.35
N ALA A 233 -8.23 -37.18 0.77
CA ALA A 233 -7.98 -37.95 1.99
C ALA A 233 -8.39 -37.17 3.26
N LEU A 234 -8.00 -35.88 3.36
CA LEU A 234 -8.36 -35.04 4.50
C LEU A 234 -9.88 -34.82 4.60
N ASN A 235 -10.55 -34.62 3.47
CA ASN A 235 -12.02 -34.52 3.41
C ASN A 235 -12.75 -35.81 3.83
N SER A 236 -12.05 -36.94 3.86
CA SER A 236 -12.62 -38.24 4.25
C SER A 236 -12.46 -38.58 5.73
N VAL A 237 -11.72 -37.76 6.50
CA VAL A 237 -11.51 -37.95 7.94
C VAL A 237 -12.85 -37.88 8.68
N ASP A 238 -13.10 -38.86 9.57
CA ASP A 238 -14.32 -38.92 10.38
C ASP A 238 -14.62 -37.55 11.05
N PRO A 239 -15.79 -36.93 10.79
CA PRO A 239 -16.20 -35.70 11.44
C PRO A 239 -16.23 -35.75 12.97
N MET A 240 -16.37 -36.95 13.54
CA MET A 240 -16.38 -37.18 14.99
C MET A 240 -14.98 -37.42 15.57
N ALA A 241 -13.94 -37.48 14.75
CA ALA A 241 -12.57 -37.66 15.23
C ALA A 241 -12.11 -36.46 16.07
N THR A 242 -11.36 -36.74 17.14
CA THR A 242 -10.77 -35.73 18.03
C THR A 242 -9.94 -34.69 17.27
N GLY A 243 -9.22 -35.12 16.22
CA GLY A 243 -8.40 -34.25 15.38
C GLY A 243 -9.13 -33.54 14.24
N HIS A 244 -10.42 -33.79 14.01
CA HIS A 244 -11.13 -33.35 12.79
C HIS A 244 -11.01 -31.85 12.48
N GLY A 245 -10.87 -30.98 13.49
CA GLY A 245 -10.64 -29.54 13.28
C GLY A 245 -9.30 -29.17 12.61
N LEU A 246 -8.45 -30.16 12.27
CA LEU A 246 -7.26 -30.00 11.44
C LEU A 246 -7.48 -30.35 9.96
N ALA A 247 -8.51 -31.14 9.65
CA ALA A 247 -8.83 -31.62 8.30
C ALA A 247 -9.43 -30.50 7.44
#